data_AF-A0A3B0ZLJ0-F1
#
_entry.id   AF-A0A3B0ZLJ0-F1
#
_cell.length_a   1.000
_cell.length_b   1.000
_cell.length_c   1.000
_cell.angle_alpha   90.00
_cell.angle_beta   90.00
_cell.angle_gamma   90.00
#
_symmetry.space_group_name_H-M   'P 1'
#
loop_
_entity.id
_entity.type
_entity.pdbx_description
1 polymer ?
#
loop_
_entity_poly.entity_id
_entity_poly.type
_entity_poly.pdbx_seq_one_letter_code
_entity_poly.pdbx_strand_id
1 'polypeptide(L)'
;MAISSIHNPAAQADIQQTKHDKAGSSKEPFSQAAIAKQTKTSMNIAILQASEAQLGVKDQPLSLLYKSAIENLNEMLAPELGENAIQNAYESGIDFSPEATAERIVSFATGFLPNYQENNPELAGNEALDGFMDLMGGAIQKGFDEARGILESLQVLEGNVASGIDQTYQLIQQGLADFRGLMSSTDEE
;
A
#
# COMPACT_ATOMS: atom_id res chain seq x y z
N MET A 1 15.65 50.70 -61.78
CA MET A 1 16.59 50.96 -60.69
C MET A 1 15.80 51.70 -59.61
N ALA A 2 15.32 50.99 -58.57
CA ALA A 2 15.97 50.79 -57.27
C ALA A 2 16.02 52.11 -56.47
N ILE A 3 15.65 52.28 -55.19
CA ILE A 3 15.22 51.45 -54.05
C ILE A 3 14.91 52.47 -52.91
N SER A 4 13.79 52.35 -52.19
CA SER A 4 13.66 51.93 -50.76
C SER A 4 14.00 52.95 -49.64
N SER A 5 13.32 52.71 -48.51
CA SER A 5 13.65 53.04 -47.10
C SER A 5 12.92 54.28 -46.53
N ILE A 6 11.76 54.15 -45.87
CA ILE A 6 11.45 53.70 -44.48
C ILE A 6 12.24 54.43 -43.37
N HIS A 7 11.57 55.21 -42.51
CA HIS A 7 11.30 54.90 -41.08
C HIS A 7 10.93 56.14 -40.24
N ASN A 8 9.90 55.92 -39.41
CA ASN A 8 9.51 56.65 -38.20
C ASN A 8 10.67 56.76 -37.20
N PRO A 9 10.75 57.80 -36.35
CA PRO A 9 10.35 57.59 -34.95
C PRO A 9 9.86 58.87 -34.21
N ALA A 10 9.08 58.71 -33.14
CA ALA A 10 9.30 59.38 -31.84
C ALA A 10 8.19 59.05 -30.83
N ALA A 11 8.61 58.97 -29.56
CA ALA A 11 7.84 58.68 -28.37
C ALA A 11 7.56 59.95 -27.53
N GLN A 12 6.75 59.78 -26.46
CA GLN A 12 6.58 60.55 -25.19
C GLN A 12 5.13 61.03 -25.01
N ALA A 13 4.31 60.43 -24.13
CA ALA A 13 4.29 60.42 -22.65
C ALA A 13 3.42 61.56 -22.08
N ASP A 14 2.29 61.23 -21.46
CA ASP A 14 1.79 61.96 -20.30
C ASP A 14 0.96 61.05 -19.38
N ILE A 15 1.15 61.24 -18.07
CA ILE A 15 0.68 60.43 -16.95
C ILE A 15 -0.43 61.20 -16.25
N GLN A 16 -1.58 60.56 -16.01
CA GLN A 16 -2.36 60.85 -14.80
C GLN A 16 -3.19 59.65 -14.38
N GLN A 17 -3.00 59.29 -13.12
CA GLN A 17 -3.45 58.08 -12.45
C GLN A 17 -4.59 58.42 -11.47
N THR A 18 -5.28 57.36 -11.04
CA THR A 18 -6.27 57.22 -9.95
C THR A 18 -7.75 57.32 -10.39
N LYS A 19 -8.66 56.37 -10.11
CA LYS A 19 -8.65 55.12 -9.29
C LYS A 19 -10.04 54.44 -9.50
N HIS A 20 -10.14 53.14 -9.79
CA HIS A 20 -10.74 52.02 -9.00
C HIS A 20 -11.55 51.16 -10.03
N ASP A 21 -11.53 49.84 -10.18
CA ASP A 21 -10.87 48.69 -9.55
C ASP A 21 -10.73 47.58 -10.63
N LYS A 22 -9.63 46.81 -10.61
CA LYS A 22 -9.43 45.63 -11.46
C LYS A 22 -8.84 44.46 -10.65
N ALA A 23 -9.48 43.31 -10.83
CA ALA A 23 -8.96 41.95 -10.84
C ALA A 23 -8.31 41.33 -9.57
N GLY A 24 -8.97 40.28 -9.08
CA GLY A 24 -8.32 39.14 -8.40
C GLY A 24 -8.65 37.85 -9.18
N SER A 25 -7.61 37.24 -9.74
CA SER A 25 -7.65 36.02 -10.54
C SER A 25 -7.45 34.79 -9.65
N SER A 26 -8.28 33.77 -9.81
CA SER A 26 -7.96 32.38 -9.45
C SER A 26 -8.84 31.43 -10.28
N LYS A 27 -8.60 31.39 -11.59
CA LYS A 27 -9.00 30.23 -12.40
C LYS A 27 -7.84 29.25 -12.37
N GLU A 28 -7.87 28.32 -11.43
CA GLU A 28 -7.08 27.10 -11.59
C GLU A 28 -7.49 26.43 -12.91
N PRO A 29 -6.54 25.94 -13.72
CA PRO A 29 -6.90 25.18 -14.89
C PRO A 29 -7.68 23.95 -14.41
N PHE A 30 -8.90 23.78 -14.90
CA PHE A 30 -9.59 22.49 -14.80
C PHE A 30 -8.62 21.43 -15.31
N SER A 31 -8.04 20.68 -14.37
CA SER A 31 -7.02 19.68 -14.65
C SER A 31 -7.60 18.72 -15.68
N GLN A 32 -6.94 18.64 -16.83
CA GLN A 32 -7.33 17.74 -17.92
C GLN A 32 -7.35 16.28 -17.44
N ALA A 33 -6.57 15.96 -16.39
CA ALA A 33 -6.61 14.69 -15.69
C ALA A 33 -7.89 14.50 -14.85
N ALA A 34 -8.41 15.53 -14.19
CA ALA A 34 -9.69 15.47 -13.48
C ALA A 34 -10.87 15.27 -14.45
N ILE A 35 -10.84 15.96 -15.60
CA ILE A 35 -11.82 15.77 -16.67
C ILE A 35 -11.69 14.37 -17.27
N ALA A 36 -10.47 13.88 -17.51
CA ALA A 36 -10.24 12.52 -18.01
C ALA A 36 -10.67 11.44 -17.01
N LYS A 37 -10.44 11.63 -15.71
CA LYS A 37 -10.90 10.75 -14.62
C LYS A 37 -12.42 10.73 -14.56
N GLN A 38 -13.07 11.89 -14.54
CA GLN A 38 -14.53 12.02 -14.54
C GLN A 38 -15.16 11.46 -15.82
N THR A 39 -14.54 11.66 -16.98
CA THR A 39 -15.00 11.13 -18.27
C THR A 39 -14.85 9.62 -18.36
N LYS A 40 -13.75 9.06 -17.84
CA LYS A 40 -13.61 7.60 -17.69
C LYS A 40 -14.66 7.03 -16.75
N THR A 41 -14.90 7.66 -15.61
CA THR A 41 -15.94 7.22 -14.66
C THR A 41 -17.32 7.25 -15.29
N SER A 42 -17.68 8.33 -15.99
CA SER A 42 -18.99 8.43 -16.65
C SER A 42 -19.15 7.47 -17.82
N MET A 43 -18.09 7.22 -18.59
CA MET A 43 -18.08 6.18 -19.63
C MET A 43 -18.24 4.77 -19.04
N ASN A 44 -17.56 4.47 -17.93
CA ASN A 44 -17.69 3.19 -17.24
C ASN A 44 -19.12 2.98 -16.72
N ILE A 45 -19.77 4.01 -16.17
CA ILE A 45 -21.18 3.98 -15.75
C ILE A 45 -22.11 3.73 -16.94
N ALA A 46 -21.90 4.41 -18.07
CA ALA A 46 -22.72 4.22 -19.27
C ALA A 46 -22.55 2.82 -19.88
N ILE A 47 -21.34 2.27 -19.85
CA ILE A 47 -21.05 0.89 -20.26
C ILE A 47 -21.75 -0.10 -19.33
N LEU A 48 -21.76 0.15 -18.02
CA LEU A 48 -22.49 -0.67 -17.05
C LEU A 48 -23.99 -0.69 -17.33
N GLN A 49 -24.59 0.49 -17.53
CA GLN A 49 -26.02 0.63 -17.83
C GLN A 49 -26.42 0.01 -19.18
N ALA A 50 -25.56 0.13 -20.20
CA ALA A 50 -25.78 -0.52 -21.49
C ALA A 50 -25.62 -2.06 -21.40
N SER A 51 -24.79 -2.54 -20.48
CA SER A 51 -24.53 -3.99 -20.29
C SER A 51 -25.62 -4.69 -19.47
N GLU A 52 -26.34 -3.96 -18.60
CA GLU A 52 -27.53 -4.46 -17.89
C GLU A 52 -28.68 -4.82 -18.84
N ALA A 53 -28.76 -4.17 -20.01
CA ALA A 53 -29.86 -4.34 -20.95
C ALA A 53 -29.70 -5.50 -21.94
N GLN A 54 -28.49 -6.06 -22.12
CA GLN A 54 -28.20 -6.93 -23.27
C GLN A 54 -27.75 -8.35 -22.95
N LEU A 55 -27.28 -8.68 -21.74
CA LEU A 55 -26.68 -9.98 -21.49
C LEU A 55 -27.04 -10.46 -20.07
N GLY A 56 -27.32 -11.76 -19.93
CA GLY A 56 -27.55 -12.45 -18.66
C GLY A 56 -26.32 -12.49 -17.76
N VAL A 57 -25.88 -11.31 -17.34
CA VAL A 57 -24.60 -11.04 -16.68
C VAL A 57 -24.91 -10.70 -15.23
N LYS A 58 -25.01 -11.73 -14.41
CA LYS A 58 -25.14 -11.54 -12.96
C LYS A 58 -23.81 -11.19 -12.28
N ASP A 59 -22.66 -11.38 -12.96
CA ASP A 59 -21.35 -11.34 -12.30
C ASP A 59 -20.37 -10.23 -12.79
N GLN A 60 -20.62 -9.54 -13.91
CA GLN A 60 -19.67 -8.50 -14.39
C GLN A 60 -19.80 -7.12 -13.74
N PRO A 61 -21.00 -6.59 -13.40
CA PRO A 61 -21.10 -5.31 -12.72
C PRO A 61 -20.38 -5.31 -11.36
N LEU A 62 -20.48 -6.42 -10.62
CA LEU A 62 -19.83 -6.58 -9.34
C LEU A 62 -18.30 -6.71 -9.49
N SER A 63 -17.83 -7.44 -10.50
CA SER A 63 -16.40 -7.54 -10.82
C SER A 63 -15.79 -6.18 -11.20
N LEU A 64 -16.52 -5.37 -11.97
CA LEU A 64 -16.09 -4.00 -12.29
C LEU A 64 -16.06 -3.10 -11.05
N LEU A 65 -17.06 -3.24 -10.16
CA LEU A 65 -17.08 -2.52 -8.89
C LEU A 65 -15.87 -2.88 -8.02
N TYR A 66 -15.57 -4.17 -7.85
CA TYR A 66 -14.39 -4.61 -7.09
C TYR A 66 -13.10 -4.12 -7.71
N LYS A 67 -12.95 -4.20 -9.04
CA LYS A 67 -11.77 -3.67 -9.73
C LYS A 67 -11.61 -2.17 -9.49
N SER A 68 -12.69 -1.40 -9.62
CA SER A 68 -12.66 0.05 -9.38
C SER A 68 -12.34 0.37 -7.91
N ALA A 69 -12.84 -0.42 -6.96
CA ALA A 69 -12.49 -0.28 -5.56
C ALA A 69 -10.99 -0.54 -5.32
N ILE A 70 -10.44 -1.62 -5.86
CA ILE A 70 -9.00 -1.95 -5.74
C ILE A 70 -8.13 -0.86 -6.39
N GLU A 71 -8.50 -0.35 -7.55
CA GLU A 71 -7.78 0.75 -8.21
C GLU A 71 -7.72 2.01 -7.31
N ASN A 72 -8.85 2.42 -6.72
CA ASN A 72 -8.87 3.58 -5.82
C ASN A 72 -8.12 3.31 -4.51
N LEU A 73 -8.23 2.11 -3.94
CA LEU A 73 -7.48 1.73 -2.73
C LEU A 73 -5.96 1.77 -2.98
N ASN A 74 -5.50 1.28 -4.13
CA ASN A 74 -4.09 1.39 -4.50
C ASN A 74 -3.64 2.85 -4.64
N GLU A 75 -4.46 3.74 -5.23
CA GLU A 75 -4.14 5.18 -5.32
C GLU A 75 -4.02 5.82 -3.93
N MET A 76 -4.91 5.46 -3.00
CA MET A 76 -4.95 6.04 -1.65
C MET A 76 -3.86 5.51 -0.73
N LEU A 77 -3.49 4.23 -0.85
CA LEU A 77 -2.56 3.55 0.06
C LEU A 77 -1.15 3.37 -0.53
N ALA A 78 -0.89 3.87 -1.74
CA ALA A 78 0.42 3.80 -2.37
C ALA A 78 1.57 4.41 -1.53
N PRO A 79 1.38 5.52 -0.78
CA PRO A 79 2.45 6.08 0.06
C PRO A 79 2.92 5.13 1.16
N GLU A 80 2.01 4.33 1.71
CA GLU A 80 2.29 3.39 2.80
C GLU A 80 2.66 1.99 2.30
N LEU A 81 1.99 1.50 1.25
CA LEU A 81 2.09 0.10 0.80
C LEU A 81 2.89 -0.10 -0.48
N GLY A 82 3.17 0.99 -1.21
CA GLY A 82 3.76 0.94 -2.55
C GLY A 82 2.75 0.77 -3.68
N GLU A 83 3.19 1.00 -4.91
CA GLU A 83 2.32 0.95 -6.09
C GLU A 83 1.74 -0.46 -6.32
N ASN A 84 0.43 -0.52 -6.55
CA ASN A 84 -0.31 -1.74 -6.90
C ASN A 84 -0.26 -2.86 -5.84
N ALA A 85 0.12 -2.57 -4.59
CA ALA A 85 0.24 -3.57 -3.54
C ALA A 85 -1.06 -4.37 -3.31
N ILE A 86 -2.22 -3.70 -3.32
CA ILE A 86 -3.53 -4.35 -3.13
C ILE A 86 -3.91 -5.21 -4.35
N GLN A 87 -3.59 -4.75 -5.56
CA GLN A 87 -3.86 -5.51 -6.78
C GLN A 87 -3.01 -6.79 -6.81
N ASN A 88 -1.72 -6.68 -6.50
CA ASN A 88 -0.81 -7.81 -6.45
C ASN A 88 -1.22 -8.83 -5.37
N ALA A 89 -1.64 -8.36 -4.19
CA ALA A 89 -2.15 -9.20 -3.12
C ALA A 89 -3.41 -9.97 -3.56
N TYR A 90 -4.34 -9.31 -4.26
CA TYR A 90 -5.54 -9.95 -4.79
C TYR A 90 -5.23 -10.99 -5.89
N GLU A 91 -4.39 -10.63 -6.86
CA GLU A 91 -4.05 -11.50 -8.01
C GLU A 91 -3.21 -12.71 -7.62
N SER A 92 -2.37 -12.58 -6.59
CA SER A 92 -1.54 -13.68 -6.11
C SER A 92 -2.35 -14.78 -5.40
N GLY A 93 -3.63 -14.52 -5.08
CA GLY A 93 -4.48 -15.48 -4.38
C GLY A 93 -3.92 -15.89 -3.02
N ILE A 94 -3.11 -15.02 -2.41
CA ILE A 94 -2.50 -15.26 -1.11
C ILE A 94 -3.59 -15.38 -0.07
N ASP A 95 -3.53 -16.46 0.73
CA ASP A 95 -4.33 -16.57 1.93
C ASP A 95 -3.76 -15.65 3.03
N PHE A 96 -4.62 -14.76 3.51
CA PHE A 96 -4.38 -13.81 4.60
C PHE A 96 -5.18 -14.18 5.86
N SER A 97 -5.68 -15.42 5.95
CA SER A 97 -6.16 -15.97 7.21
C SER A 97 -5.09 -15.84 8.30
N PRO A 98 -5.48 -15.71 9.58
CA PRO A 98 -4.53 -15.66 10.68
C PRO A 98 -3.55 -16.83 10.67
N GLU A 99 -4.04 -18.02 10.37
CA GLU A 99 -3.26 -19.26 10.30
C GLU A 99 -2.21 -19.22 9.19
N ALA A 100 -2.60 -18.92 7.95
CA ALA A 100 -1.66 -18.89 6.82
C ALA A 100 -0.63 -17.76 6.96
N THR A 101 -1.03 -16.64 7.55
CA THR A 101 -0.13 -15.52 7.81
C THR A 101 0.88 -15.87 8.90
N ALA A 102 0.42 -16.46 10.01
CA ALA A 102 1.29 -16.90 11.09
C ALA A 102 2.28 -17.98 10.64
N GLU A 103 1.82 -18.98 9.88
CA GLU A 103 2.68 -20.02 9.31
C GLU A 103 3.80 -19.42 8.45
N ARG A 104 3.46 -18.46 7.57
CA ARG A 104 4.44 -17.80 6.70
C ARG A 104 5.48 -17.03 7.51
N ILE A 105 5.06 -16.32 8.55
CA ILE A 105 5.97 -15.56 9.42
C ILE A 105 6.88 -16.50 10.21
N VAL A 106 6.33 -17.54 10.83
CA VAL A 106 7.10 -18.52 11.60
C VAL A 106 8.09 -19.24 10.70
N SER A 107 7.65 -19.74 9.54
CA SER A 107 8.52 -20.42 8.57
C SER A 107 9.65 -19.52 8.06
N PHE A 108 9.32 -18.27 7.72
CA PHE A 108 10.32 -17.30 7.30
C PHE A 108 11.34 -17.02 8.41
N ALA A 109 10.86 -16.76 9.63
CA ALA A 109 11.71 -16.42 10.76
C ALA A 109 12.64 -17.58 11.16
N THR A 110 12.09 -18.78 11.35
CA THR A 110 12.85 -19.94 11.84
C THR A 110 13.83 -20.48 10.79
N GLY A 111 13.58 -20.22 9.50
CA GLY A 111 14.52 -20.52 8.42
C GLY A 111 15.88 -19.83 8.53
N PHE A 112 16.02 -18.81 9.40
CA PHE A 112 17.29 -18.12 9.66
C PHE A 112 18.18 -18.80 10.69
N LEU A 113 17.70 -19.81 11.44
CA LEU A 113 18.50 -20.45 12.49
C LEU A 113 19.88 -20.96 12.00
N PRO A 114 20.00 -21.64 10.83
CA PRO A 114 21.30 -22.10 10.35
C PRO A 114 22.29 -20.95 10.12
N ASN A 115 21.81 -19.83 9.57
CA ASN A 115 22.64 -18.64 9.36
C ASN A 115 23.04 -18.02 10.70
N TYR A 116 22.15 -18.00 11.69
CA TYR A 116 22.48 -17.51 13.02
C TYR A 116 23.58 -18.36 13.67
N GLN A 117 23.49 -19.68 13.58
CA GLN A 117 24.53 -20.59 14.11
C GLN A 117 25.87 -20.41 13.40
N GLU A 118 25.89 -20.25 12.07
CA GLU A 118 27.12 -20.01 11.31
C GLU A 118 27.81 -18.70 11.73
N ASN A 119 27.03 -17.66 12.05
CA ASN A 119 27.56 -16.35 12.45
C ASN A 119 27.90 -16.24 13.95
N ASN A 120 27.52 -17.23 14.76
CA ASN A 120 27.81 -17.26 16.20
C ASN A 120 28.40 -18.63 16.59
N PRO A 121 29.56 -19.03 16.01
CA PRO A 121 30.15 -20.35 16.20
C PRO A 121 30.61 -20.63 17.65
N GLU A 122 30.70 -19.60 18.47
CA GLU A 122 30.99 -19.69 19.90
C GLU A 122 29.80 -20.17 20.74
N LEU A 123 28.58 -20.04 20.23
CA LEU A 123 27.36 -20.50 20.89
C LEU A 123 27.05 -21.92 20.41
N ALA A 124 26.75 -22.84 21.33
CA ALA A 124 26.49 -24.25 21.01
C ALA A 124 25.15 -24.75 21.56
N GLY A 125 24.51 -25.65 20.79
CA GLY A 125 23.25 -26.31 21.17
C GLY A 125 22.18 -25.32 21.63
N ASN A 126 21.62 -25.58 22.81
CA ASN A 126 20.56 -24.76 23.41
C ASN A 126 20.93 -23.27 23.61
N GLU A 127 22.21 -22.92 23.79
CA GLU A 127 22.61 -21.52 23.96
C GLU A 127 22.44 -20.72 22.66
N ALA A 128 22.80 -21.30 21.52
CA ALA A 128 22.59 -20.70 20.21
C ALA A 128 21.09 -20.61 19.88
N LEU A 129 20.32 -21.64 20.24
CA LEU A 129 18.87 -21.65 20.05
C LEU A 129 18.19 -20.56 20.88
N ASP A 130 18.53 -20.43 22.16
CA ASP A 130 17.93 -19.44 23.06
C ASP A 130 18.24 -18.01 22.58
N GLY A 131 19.50 -17.71 22.22
CA GLY A 131 19.87 -16.42 21.67
C GLY A 131 19.16 -16.09 20.35
N PHE A 132 18.98 -17.08 19.49
CA PHE A 132 18.20 -16.93 18.26
C PHE A 132 16.72 -16.65 18.54
N MET A 133 16.11 -17.40 19.45
CA MET A 133 14.69 -17.25 19.80
C MET A 133 14.41 -15.88 20.42
N ASP A 134 15.31 -15.37 21.27
CA ASP A 134 15.21 -14.04 21.85
C ASP A 134 15.30 -12.94 20.77
N LEU A 135 16.28 -13.06 19.86
CA LEU A 135 16.44 -12.10 18.77
C LEU A 135 15.22 -12.08 17.84
N MET A 136 14.77 -13.25 17.38
CA MET A 136 13.66 -13.35 16.45
C MET A 136 12.33 -12.99 17.10
N GLY A 137 12.09 -13.44 18.34
CA GLY A 137 10.91 -13.07 19.11
C GLY A 137 10.81 -11.56 19.32
N GLY A 138 11.93 -10.90 19.66
CA GLY A 138 11.99 -9.44 19.78
C GLY A 138 11.73 -8.71 18.47
N ALA A 139 12.31 -9.19 17.36
CA ALA A 139 12.10 -8.59 16.04
C ALA A 139 10.65 -8.72 15.55
N ILE A 140 10.04 -9.89 15.75
CA ILE A 140 8.64 -10.16 15.43
C ILE A 140 7.71 -9.28 16.26
N GLN A 141 7.95 -9.19 17.57
CA GLN A 141 7.18 -8.32 18.47
C GLN A 141 7.19 -6.88 17.97
N LYS A 142 8.38 -6.35 17.67
CA LYS A 142 8.53 -4.98 17.19
C LYS A 142 7.77 -4.76 15.87
N GLY A 143 7.92 -5.67 14.91
CA GLY A 143 7.23 -5.57 13.63
C GLY A 143 5.70 -5.65 13.78
N PHE A 144 5.22 -6.48 14.71
CA PHE A 144 3.79 -6.57 15.03
C PHE A 144 3.25 -5.26 15.62
N ASP A 145 3.96 -4.67 16.59
CA ASP A 145 3.56 -3.40 17.21
C ASP A 145 3.53 -2.25 16.19
N GLU A 146 4.54 -2.17 15.32
CA GLU A 146 4.60 -1.18 14.24
C GLU A 146 3.45 -1.36 13.24
N ALA A 147 3.20 -2.59 12.79
CA ALA A 147 2.10 -2.90 11.89
C ALA A 147 0.73 -2.55 12.51
N ARG A 148 0.53 -2.87 13.79
CA ARG A 148 -0.68 -2.49 14.53
C ARG A 148 -0.85 -0.98 14.61
N GLY A 149 0.23 -0.25 14.91
CA GLY A 149 0.22 1.21 14.97
C GLY A 149 -0.15 1.87 13.63
N ILE A 150 0.31 1.31 12.50
CA ILE A 150 -0.10 1.76 11.17
C ILE A 150 -1.61 1.56 10.98
N LEU A 151 -2.13 0.38 11.28
CA LEU A 151 -3.55 0.06 11.11
C LEU A 151 -4.46 0.87 12.04
N GLU A 152 -3.99 1.19 13.24
CA GLU A 152 -4.64 2.12 14.15
C GLU A 152 -4.68 3.54 13.57
N SER A 153 -3.55 4.03 13.03
CA SER A 153 -3.49 5.34 12.38
C SER A 153 -4.39 5.44 11.14
N LEU A 154 -4.61 4.32 10.44
CA LEU A 154 -5.56 4.22 9.33
C LEU A 154 -7.02 4.10 9.79
N GLN A 155 -7.27 4.00 11.10
CA GLN A 155 -8.60 3.83 11.70
C GLN A 155 -9.34 2.57 11.21
N VAL A 156 -8.59 1.52 10.85
CA VAL A 156 -9.15 0.24 10.36
C VAL A 156 -9.06 -0.89 11.39
N LEU A 157 -8.42 -0.65 12.54
CA LEU A 157 -8.17 -1.64 13.58
C LEU A 157 -9.40 -1.87 14.48
N GLU A 158 -10.48 -2.38 13.89
CA GLU A 158 -11.73 -2.65 14.59
C GLU A 158 -12.34 -4.01 14.20
N GLY A 159 -13.21 -4.54 15.06
CA GLY A 159 -13.96 -5.78 14.81
C GLY A 159 -13.07 -6.95 14.37
N ASN A 160 -13.41 -7.53 13.22
CA ASN A 160 -12.73 -8.72 12.68
C ASN A 160 -11.25 -8.48 12.35
N VAL A 161 -10.87 -7.24 12.02
CA VAL A 161 -9.47 -6.88 11.72
C VAL A 161 -8.65 -6.98 13.00
N ALA A 162 -9.11 -6.35 14.08
CA ALA A 162 -8.45 -6.41 15.37
C ALA A 162 -8.33 -7.85 15.89
N SER A 163 -9.43 -8.62 15.85
CA SER A 163 -9.40 -10.02 16.31
C SER A 163 -8.50 -10.91 15.45
N GLY A 164 -8.49 -10.70 14.13
CA GLY A 164 -7.64 -11.46 13.21
C GLY A 164 -6.15 -11.20 13.44
N ILE A 165 -5.78 -9.94 13.70
CA ILE A 165 -4.42 -9.54 14.04
C ILE A 165 -3.97 -10.15 15.36
N ASP A 166 -4.82 -10.08 16.40
CA ASP A 166 -4.53 -10.67 17.71
C ASP A 166 -4.37 -12.20 17.61
N GLN A 167 -5.24 -12.87 16.85
CA GLN A 167 -5.15 -14.31 16.59
C GLN A 167 -3.88 -14.67 15.82
N THR A 168 -3.51 -13.88 14.80
CA THR A 168 -2.28 -14.09 14.03
C THR A 168 -1.06 -14.05 14.95
N TYR A 169 -1.01 -13.06 15.84
CA TYR A 169 0.08 -12.93 16.80
C TYR A 169 0.14 -14.11 17.78
N GLN A 170 -1.00 -14.54 18.33
CA GLN A 170 -1.04 -15.72 19.20
C GLN A 170 -0.51 -16.97 18.51
N LEU A 171 -0.89 -17.19 17.24
CA LEU A 171 -0.42 -18.31 16.44
C LEU A 171 1.08 -18.23 16.14
N ILE A 172 1.63 -17.03 15.91
CA ILE A 172 3.07 -16.83 15.75
C ILE A 172 3.80 -17.22 17.04
N GLN A 173 3.35 -16.72 18.19
CA GLN A 173 3.97 -17.04 19.48
C GLN A 173 3.93 -18.54 19.76
N GLN A 174 2.82 -19.20 19.45
CA GLN A 174 2.69 -20.65 19.56
C GLN A 174 3.67 -21.37 18.61
N GLY A 175 3.73 -20.98 17.34
CA GLY A 175 4.62 -21.60 16.36
C GLY A 175 6.10 -21.44 16.70
N LEU A 176 6.49 -20.31 17.29
CA LEU A 176 7.85 -20.11 17.81
C LEU A 176 8.14 -21.03 19.02
N ALA A 177 7.18 -21.18 19.94
CA ALA A 177 7.32 -22.10 21.06
C ALA A 177 7.43 -23.57 20.61
N ASP A 178 6.60 -23.96 19.64
CA ASP A 178 6.61 -25.31 19.05
C ASP A 178 7.95 -25.58 18.35
N PHE A 179 8.45 -24.60 17.59
CA PHE A 179 9.76 -24.70 16.95
C PHE A 179 10.88 -24.90 17.97
N ARG A 180 10.90 -24.12 19.06
CA ARG A 180 11.90 -24.29 20.14
C ARG A 180 11.81 -25.69 20.73
N GLY A 181 10.61 -26.19 21.02
CA GLY A 181 10.41 -27.54 21.53
C GLY A 181 10.93 -28.64 20.60
N LEU A 182 10.69 -28.49 19.29
CA LEU A 182 11.20 -29.41 18.27
C LEU A 182 12.74 -29.42 18.22
N MET A 183 13.35 -28.24 18.23
CA MET A 183 14.82 -28.11 18.15
C MET A 183 15.50 -28.64 19.41
N SER A 184 15.00 -28.31 20.61
CA SER A 184 15.57 -28.83 21.86
C SER A 184 15.41 -30.35 22.01
N SER A 185 14.36 -30.94 21.43
CA SER A 185 14.18 -32.42 21.44
C SER A 185 15.13 -33.13 20.48
N THR A 186 15.60 -32.44 19.44
CA THR A 186 16.52 -33.01 18.43
C THR A 186 17.95 -33.11 18.96
N ASP A 187 18.33 -32.29 19.94
CA ASP A 187 19.67 -32.29 20.55
C ASP A 187 19.85 -33.38 21.65
N GLU A 188 18.78 -34.07 22.06
CA GLU A 188 18.82 -35.10 23.12
C GLU A 188 18.89 -36.56 22.59
N GLU A 189 18.84 -36.79 21.28
CA GLU A 189 19.02 -38.12 20.64
C GLU A 189 20.41 -38.29 19.98
#